data_AF-A0A523Q0V9-F1
#
_entry.id   AF-A0A523Q0V9-F1
#
_cell.length_a   1.000
_cell.length_b   1.000
_cell.length_c   1.000
_cell.angle_alpha   90.00
_cell.angle_beta   90.00
_cell.angle_gamma   90.00
#
_symmetry.space_group_name_H-M   'P 1'
#
loop_
_entity.id
_entity.type
_entity.pdbx_description
1 polymer ?
#
loop_
_entity_poly.entity_id
_entity_poly.type
_entity_poly.pdbx_seq_one_letter_code
_entity_poly.pdbx_strand_id
1 'polypeptide(L)' 'MTTARSTPFAFGRRDSSLDTMTAKLLLIDDDARLTSMVGDYLRGHGYEVDTAGSLAQRRAYLPHSRGH' A
#
# COMPACT_ATOMS: atom_id res chain seq x y z
N MET A 1 -58.61 5.93 8.45
CA MET A 1 -57.73 7.12 8.57
C MET A 1 -56.30 6.64 8.43
N THR A 2 -55.72 6.80 7.24
CA THR A 2 -54.35 6.46 6.88
C THR A 2 -53.49 7.72 6.99
N THR A 3 -52.33 7.62 7.66
CA THR A 3 -51.03 8.25 7.32
C THR A 3 -50.22 8.51 8.59
N ALA A 4 -49.08 7.84 8.71
CA ALA A 4 -47.89 8.41 9.34
C ALA A 4 -46.65 7.86 8.62
N ARG A 5 -46.12 8.69 7.72
CA ARG A 5 -44.74 8.65 7.24
C ARG A 5 -43.79 8.69 8.43
N SER A 6 -42.66 7.99 8.35
CA SER A 6 -41.31 8.57 8.52
C SER A 6 -40.25 7.47 8.34
N THR A 7 -39.59 7.48 7.20
CA THR A 7 -38.31 6.80 6.99
C THR A 7 -37.19 7.66 7.59
N PRO A 8 -36.23 7.11 8.33
CA PRO A 8 -34.93 7.73 8.44
C PRO A 8 -34.03 7.17 7.33
N PHE A 9 -33.71 8.03 6.37
CA PHE A 9 -32.54 7.93 5.51
C PHE A 9 -31.29 7.93 6.41
N ALA A 10 -30.59 6.81 6.53
CA ALA A 10 -29.23 6.80 7.05
C ALA A 10 -28.25 7.00 5.88
N PHE A 11 -27.92 8.28 5.65
CA PHE A 11 -26.89 8.77 4.75
C PHE A 11 -25.54 8.14 5.07
N GLY A 12 -24.82 7.75 4.02
CA GLY A 12 -23.64 6.92 4.12
C GLY A 12 -22.39 7.58 4.69
N ARG A 13 -21.35 6.74 4.64
CA ARG A 13 -19.92 6.98 4.86
C ARG A 13 -19.44 6.77 6.30
N ARG A 14 -19.25 5.50 6.65
CA ARG A 14 -18.14 5.10 7.53
C ARG A 14 -16.85 5.31 6.73
N ASP A 15 -16.08 6.35 7.03
CA ASP A 15 -14.66 6.36 6.68
C ASP A 15 -13.89 7.30 7.62
N SER A 16 -13.08 6.72 8.52
CA SER A 16 -11.66 7.08 8.67
C SER A 16 -10.94 6.08 9.59
N SER A 17 -9.81 5.57 9.10
CA SER A 17 -8.75 4.83 9.82
C SER A 17 -8.92 3.32 10.03
N LEU A 18 -9.27 2.58 8.98
CA LEU A 18 -8.49 1.39 8.63
C LEU A 18 -7.45 1.81 7.59
N ASP A 19 -6.59 2.76 7.96
CA ASP A 19 -5.28 2.85 7.31
C ASP A 19 -4.57 1.56 7.67
N THR A 20 -4.89 0.51 6.92
CA THR A 20 -4.12 -0.73 6.89
C THR A 20 -2.74 -0.25 6.49
N MET A 21 -1.80 -0.19 7.43
CA MET A 21 -0.44 0.24 7.16
C MET A 21 0.19 -0.78 6.21
N THR A 22 -0.04 -0.60 4.91
CA THR A 22 0.63 -1.34 3.84
C THR A 22 2.08 -0.87 3.88
N ALA A 23 2.91 -1.59 4.63
CA ALA A 23 4.30 -1.25 4.76
C ALA A 23 4.95 -1.29 3.38
N LYS A 24 5.56 -0.16 3.00
CA LYS A 24 6.25 0.02 1.73
C LYS A 24 7.65 -0.55 1.83
N LEU A 25 7.93 -1.58 1.03
CA LEU A 25 9.19 -2.30 1.03
C LEU A 25 9.96 -2.04 -0.27
N LEU A 26 11.26 -1.89 -0.11
CA LEU A 26 12.22 -1.83 -1.20
C LEU A 26 13.02 -3.12 -1.24
N LEU A 27 12.87 -3.89 -2.33
CA LEU A 27 13.74 -5.04 -2.60
C LEU A 27 14.85 -4.67 -3.59
N ILE A 28 16.10 -4.79 -3.14
CA ILE A 28 17.31 -4.68 -3.98
C ILE A 28 17.98 -6.05 -3.99
N ASP A 29 18.03 -6.65 -5.17
CA ASP A 29 18.70 -7.92 -5.40
C ASP A 29 19.14 -7.96 -6.87
N ASP A 30 20.31 -8.53 -7.17
CA ASP A 30 20.87 -8.61 -8.53
C ASP A 30 20.28 -9.76 -9.35
N ASP A 31 19.64 -10.73 -8.69
CA ASP A 31 18.92 -11.81 -9.34
C ASP A 31 17.45 -11.42 -9.60
N ALA A 32 17.13 -11.23 -10.88
CA ALA A 32 15.77 -10.85 -11.31
C ALA A 32 14.71 -11.93 -11.01
N ARG A 33 15.09 -13.22 -10.99
CA ARG A 33 14.17 -14.32 -10.71
C ARG A 33 13.82 -14.36 -9.23
N LEU A 34 14.83 -14.22 -8.37
CA LEU A 34 14.64 -14.14 -6.91
C LEU A 34 13.83 -12.90 -6.52
N THR A 35 14.18 -11.75 -7.11
CA THR A 35 13.45 -10.48 -6.93
C THR A 35 11.97 -10.61 -7.25
N SER A 36 11.64 -11.30 -8.35
CA SER A 36 10.25 -11.50 -8.78
C SER A 36 9.48 -12.39 -7.79
N MET A 37 10.06 -13.54 -7.43
CA MET A 37 9.44 -14.48 -6.49
C MET A 37 9.17 -13.84 -5.12
N VAL A 38 10.15 -13.13 -4.56
CA VAL A 38 10.03 -12.50 -3.24
C VAL A 38 9.07 -11.31 -3.30
N GLY A 39 9.09 -10.53 -4.39
CA GLY A 39 8.16 -9.43 -4.59
C GLY A 39 6.71 -9.91 -4.62
N ASP A 40 6.43 -10.99 -5.34
CA ASP A 40 5.08 -11.55 -5.44
C ASP A 40 4.60 -12.15 -4.12
N TYR A 41 5.49 -12.82 -3.39
CA TYR A 41 5.19 -13.32 -2.04
C TYR A 41 4.80 -12.18 -1.09
N LEU A 42 5.61 -11.12 -1.02
CA LEU A 42 5.37 -9.98 -0.13
C LEU A 42 4.10 -9.20 -0.52
N ARG A 43 3.85 -9.01 -1.82
CA ARG A 43 2.59 -8.38 -2.28
C ARG A 43 1.37 -9.22 -1.92
N GLY A 44 1.46 -10.54 -2.02
CA GLY A 44 0.42 -11.47 -1.57
C GLY A 44 0.12 -11.37 -0.07
N HIS A 45 1.08 -10.87 0.73
CA HIS A 45 0.93 -10.61 2.16
C HIS A 45 0.51 -9.17 2.50
N GLY A 46 0.14 -8.35 1.50
CA GLY A 46 -0.39 -7.00 1.70
C GLY A 46 0.67 -5.90 1.82
N TYR A 47 1.93 -6.20 1.45
CA TYR A 47 2.98 -5.20 1.36
C TYR A 47 2.97 -4.51 -0.01
N GLU A 48 3.30 -3.21 -0.03
CA GLU A 48 3.58 -2.49 -1.26
C GLU A 48 5.07 -2.61 -1.56
N VAL A 49 5.44 -3.34 -2.62
CA VAL A 49 6.84 -3.69 -2.90
C VAL A 49 7.30 -3.05 -4.19
N ASP A 50 8.38 -2.28 -4.12
CA ASP A 50 9.12 -1.79 -5.28
C ASP A 50 10.43 -2.57 -5.42
N THR A 51 10.74 -3.01 -6.64
CA THR A 51 11.95 -3.77 -6.95
C THR A 51 12.98 -2.90 -7.70
N ALA A 52 14.27 -3.12 -7.45
CA ALA A 52 15.33 -2.56 -8.29
C ALA A 52 16.51 -3.53 -8.39
N GLY A 53 17.03 -3.71 -9.59
CA GLY A 53 18.18 -4.59 -9.84
C GLY A 53 19.52 -4.02 -9.36
N SER A 54 19.53 -2.78 -8.84
CA SER A 54 20.71 -2.20 -8.19
C SER A 54 20.37 -0.97 -7.34
N LEU A 55 21.22 -0.69 -6.35
CA LEU A 55 21.16 0.53 -5.54
C LEU A 55 21.31 1.81 -6.39
N ALA A 56 22.11 1.75 -7.47
CA ALA A 56 22.34 2.87 -8.38
C ALA A 56 21.07 3.30 -9.12
N GLN A 57 20.26 2.33 -9.56
CA GLN A 57 18.98 2.58 -10.22
C GLN A 57 17.98 3.31 -9.32
N ARG A 58 18.01 3.09 -7.99
CA ARG A 58 17.12 3.78 -7.05
C ARG A 58 17.66 5.05 -6.45
N ARG A 59 18.98 5.21 -6.34
CA ARG A 59 19.57 6.43 -5.78
C ARG A 59 19.21 7.69 -6.59
N ALA A 60 18.87 7.54 -7.87
CA ALA A 60 18.33 8.60 -8.70
C ALA A 60 16.92 9.09 -8.28
N TYR A 61 16.16 8.29 -7.52
CA TYR A 61 14.76 8.55 -7.19
C TYR A 61 14.48 8.78 -5.69
N LEU A 62 15.46 8.54 -4.81
CA LEU A 62 15.28 8.77 -3.37
C LEU A 62 15.79 10.17 -2.99
N PRO A 63 14.91 11.16 -2.71
CA PRO A 63 15.34 12.38 -2.04
C PRO A 63 15.91 12.00 -0.68
N HIS A 64 17.10 12.51 -0.38
CA HIS A 64 17.85 12.27 0.85
C HIS A 64 16.94 12.52 2.08
N SER A 65 16.33 11.46 2.63
CA SER A 65 15.62 11.53 3.90
C SER A 65 16.68 11.72 4.99
N ARG A 66 16.85 12.97 5.41
CA ARG A 66 17.73 13.31 6.54
C ARG A 66 17.24 12.54 7.77
N GLY A 67 18.14 11.76 8.34
CA GLY A 67 17.92 11.02 9.58
C GLY A 67 17.45 11.96 10.69
N HIS A 68 16.46 11.47 11.44
CA HIS A 68 16.13 11.96 12.76
C HIS A 68 16.97 11.21 13.81
#